data_AF-W1YHH5-F1
#
_entry.id   AF-W1YHH5-F1
#
_cell.length_a   1.000
_cell.length_b   1.000
_cell.length_c   1.000
_cell.angle_alpha   90.00
_cell.angle_beta   90.00
_cell.angle_gamma   90.00
#
_symmetry.space_group_name_H-M   'P 1'
#
loop_
_entity.id
_entity.type
_entity.pdbx_description
1 polymer ?
#
loop_
_entity_poly.entity_id
_entity_poly.type
_entity_poly.pdbx_seq_one_letter_code
_entity_poly.pdbx_strand_id
1 'polypeptide(L)' 'RPVLPEMTDLHLPLNLNIEEFKGEQLRVTGDTDITVRTMLLKVSSIDGNTKLDALDIDSSQGIVNASGTAQL' A
#
# COMPACT_ATOMS: atom_id res chain seq x y z
N ARG A 1 -8.02 43.07 -16.78
CA ARG A 1 -7.64 41.65 -16.97
C ARG A 1 -8.31 40.86 -15.86
N PRO A 2 -9.25 39.94 -16.13
CA PRO A 2 -9.70 39.04 -15.08
C PRO A 2 -8.61 37.99 -14.87
N VAL A 3 -8.22 37.77 -13.62
CA VAL A 3 -7.40 36.61 -13.22
C VAL A 3 -8.35 35.48 -12.87
N LEU A 4 -8.12 34.29 -13.44
CA LEU A 4 -8.87 33.09 -13.05
C LEU A 4 -8.52 32.73 -11.59
N PRO A 5 -9.50 32.34 -10.76
CA PRO A 5 -9.20 31.80 -9.44
C PRO A 5 -8.41 30.49 -9.56
N GLU A 6 -7.47 30.27 -8.64
CA GLU A 6 -6.75 29.00 -8.57
C GLU A 6 -7.75 27.88 -8.27
N MET A 7 -7.65 26.79 -9.03
CA MET A 7 -8.47 25.61 -8.82
C MET A 7 -8.09 24.99 -7.47
N THR A 8 -9.07 24.80 -6.58
CA THR A 8 -8.85 24.02 -5.36
C THR A 8 -8.42 22.63 -5.75
N ASP A 9 -7.28 22.18 -5.22
CA ASP A 9 -6.81 20.82 -5.44
C ASP A 9 -7.84 19.84 -4.83
N LEU A 10 -8.55 19.12 -5.68
CA LEU A 10 -9.62 18.23 -5.28
C LEU A 10 -9.04 16.82 -5.12
N HIS A 11 -8.60 16.50 -3.92
CA HIS A 11 -8.29 15.13 -3.54
C HIS A 11 -9.56 14.43 -3.09
N LEU A 12 -10.14 13.63 -3.99
CA LEU A 12 -11.22 12.72 -3.61
C LEU A 12 -10.61 11.56 -2.83
N PRO A 13 -10.98 11.36 -1.54
CA PRO A 13 -10.46 10.23 -0.80
C PRO A 13 -10.97 8.92 -1.41
N LEU A 14 -10.05 8.02 -1.76
CA LEU A 14 -10.38 6.68 -2.21
C LEU A 14 -10.66 5.81 -0.99
N ASN A 15 -11.92 5.41 -0.81
CA ASN A 15 -12.27 4.42 0.18
C ASN A 15 -11.96 3.03 -0.37
N LEU A 16 -11.09 2.29 0.32
CA LEU A 16 -10.67 0.95 -0.08
C LEU A 16 -10.69 0.01 1.13
N ASN A 17 -11.06 -1.24 0.90
CA ASN A 17 -10.92 -2.29 1.89
C ASN A 17 -10.37 -3.54 1.21
N ILE A 18 -9.15 -3.91 1.56
CA ILE A 18 -8.52 -5.17 1.19
C ILE A 18 -8.55 -6.04 2.44
N GLU A 19 -9.56 -6.90 2.51
CA GLU A 19 -9.69 -7.85 3.61
C GLU A 19 -8.55 -8.86 3.59
N GLU A 20 -8.18 -9.33 2.40
CA GLU A 20 -7.07 -10.27 2.22
C GLU A 20 -6.56 -10.21 0.78
N PHE A 21 -5.30 -9.83 0.60
CA PHE A 21 -4.60 -9.96 -0.67
C PHE A 21 -3.38 -10.87 -0.47
N LYS A 22 -3.40 -12.02 -1.13
CA LYS A 22 -2.36 -13.04 -1.03
C LYS A 22 -1.53 -13.11 -2.29
N GLY A 23 -0.22 -13.25 -2.12
CA GLY A 23 0.71 -13.55 -3.20
C GLY A 23 1.59 -14.72 -2.82
N GLU A 24 1.92 -15.55 -3.79
CA GLU A 24 2.80 -16.70 -3.61
C GLU A 24 3.83 -16.73 -4.75
N GLN A 25 5.06 -17.15 -4.43
CA GLN A 25 6.14 -17.33 -5.40
C GLN A 25 6.39 -16.08 -6.26
N LEU A 26 6.34 -14.90 -5.64
CA LEU A 26 6.57 -13.64 -6.34
C LEU A 26 8.06 -13.42 -6.54
N ARG A 27 8.44 -12.84 -7.67
CA ARG A 27 9.79 -12.35 -7.93
C ARG A 27 9.77 -10.82 -7.88
N VAL A 28 10.49 -10.26 -6.92
CA VAL A 28 10.75 -8.82 -6.86
C VAL A 28 12.09 -8.59 -7.56
N THR A 29 12.07 -7.82 -8.63
CA THR A 29 13.25 -7.53 -9.45
C THR A 29 13.80 -6.14 -9.13
N GLY A 30 15.11 -6.02 -9.06
CA GLY A 30 15.83 -4.76 -8.84
C GLY A 30 17.33 -5.00 -8.88
N ASP A 31 18.11 -4.24 -8.11
CA ASP A 31 19.55 -4.48 -7.97
C ASP A 31 19.87 -5.85 -7.37
N THR A 32 18.94 -6.40 -6.57
CA THR A 32 18.97 -7.78 -6.09
C THR A 32 17.60 -8.40 -6.31
N ASP A 33 17.58 -9.56 -6.96
CA ASP A 33 16.37 -10.35 -7.10
C ASP A 33 15.99 -11.00 -5.77
N ILE A 34 14.73 -10.82 -5.37
CA ILE A 34 14.17 -11.41 -4.16
C ILE A 34 13.03 -12.34 -4.56
N THR A 35 13.09 -13.58 -4.07
CA THR A 35 11.95 -14.50 -4.14
C THR A 35 11.13 -14.33 -2.87
N VAL A 36 9.88 -13.91 -3.02
CA VAL A 36 8.88 -13.91 -1.96
C VAL A 36 8.11 -15.22 -2.04
N ARG A 37 8.21 -16.04 -1.01
CA ARG A 37 7.52 -17.32 -0.91
C ARG A 37 6.03 -17.07 -0.69
N THR A 38 5.71 -16.23 0.27
CA THR A 38 4.33 -15.83 0.61
C THR A 38 4.26 -14.35 0.97
N MET A 39 3.13 -13.75 0.65
CA MET A 39 2.76 -12.39 1.02
C MET A 39 1.29 -12.35 1.43
N LEU A 40 1.00 -11.66 2.52
CA LEU A 40 -0.34 -11.26 2.94
C LEU A 40 -0.38 -9.74 3.10
N LEU A 41 -1.35 -9.10 2.46
CA LEU A 41 -1.67 -7.68 2.64
C LEU A 41 -3.12 -7.53 3.09
N LYS A 42 -3.32 -6.77 4.17
CA LYS A 42 -4.62 -6.33 4.68
C LYS A 42 -4.54 -4.83 4.92
N VAL A 43 -5.36 -4.06 4.21
CA VAL A 43 -5.31 -2.60 4.25
C VAL A 43 -6.69 -2.03 4.06
N SER A 44 -7.00 -0.99 4.82
CA SER A 44 -8.19 -0.17 4.63
C SER A 44 -7.80 1.29 4.47
N SER A 45 -8.56 2.03 3.69
CA SER A 45 -8.45 3.48 3.57
C SER A 45 -9.83 4.09 3.61
N ILE A 46 -10.03 5.06 4.49
CA ILE A 46 -11.30 5.79 4.65
C ILE A 46 -10.97 7.27 4.81
N ASP A 47 -11.53 8.10 3.93
CA ASP A 47 -11.44 9.56 4.00
C ASP A 47 -9.98 10.06 4.11
N GLY A 48 -9.09 9.45 3.33
CA GLY A 48 -7.66 9.80 3.30
C GLY A 48 -6.83 9.18 4.42
N ASN A 49 -7.44 8.49 5.39
CA ASN A 49 -6.72 7.76 6.43
C ASN A 49 -6.54 6.31 6.02
N THR A 50 -5.30 5.89 5.84
CA THR A 50 -4.96 4.52 5.47
C THR A 50 -4.44 3.77 6.69
N LYS A 51 -4.96 2.57 6.92
CA LYS A 51 -4.51 1.62 7.94
C LYS A 51 -3.98 0.37 7.27
N LEU A 52 -2.71 0.07 7.51
CA LEU A 52 -2.10 -1.21 7.19
C LEU A 52 -2.27 -2.13 8.39
N ASP A 53 -3.26 -3.03 8.32
CA ASP A 53 -3.50 -4.02 9.36
C ASP A 53 -2.41 -5.08 9.38
N ALA A 54 -1.99 -5.55 8.20
CA ALA A 54 -0.88 -6.48 8.06
C ALA A 54 -0.20 -6.35 6.69
N LEU A 55 1.12 -6.35 6.70
CA LEU A 55 1.98 -6.74 5.59
C LEU A 55 2.94 -7.79 6.11
N ASP A 56 2.63 -9.05 5.82
CA ASP A 56 3.46 -10.20 6.21
C ASP A 56 4.09 -10.80 4.95
N ILE A 57 5.42 -10.87 4.92
CA ILE A 57 6.20 -11.36 3.80
C ILE A 57 7.21 -12.37 4.30
N ASP A 58 7.22 -13.57 3.72
CA ASP A 58 8.31 -14.53 3.83
C ASP A 58 9.10 -14.54 2.51
N SER A 59 10.40 -14.22 2.57
CA SER A 59 11.26 -14.11 1.39
C SER A 59 12.59 -14.83 1.55
N SER A 60 13.32 -14.95 0.44
CA SER A 60 14.70 -15.45 0.44
C SER A 60 15.66 -14.62 1.30
N GLN A 61 15.33 -13.37 1.62
CA GLN A 61 16.15 -12.47 2.43
C GLN A 61 15.68 -12.39 3.91
N GLY A 62 14.60 -13.09 4.25
CA GLY A 62 14.02 -13.10 5.60
C GLY A 62 12.54 -12.72 5.60
N ILE A 63 12.05 -12.47 6.81
CA ILE A 63 10.63 -12.22 7.08
C ILE A 63 10.43 -10.74 7.39
N VAL A 64 9.41 -10.12 6.79
CA VAL A 64 8.90 -8.80 7.15
C VAL A 64 7.51 -8.97 7.73
N ASN A 65 7.26 -8.34 8.87
CA ASN A 65 5.92 -8.17 9.42
C ASN A 65 5.77 -6.68 9.71
N ALA A 66 4.80 -6.02 9.09
CA ALA A 66 4.59 -4.60 9.24
C ALA A 66 3.11 -4.28 9.41
N SER A 67 2.86 -3.24 10.19
CA SER A 67 1.55 -2.62 10.34
C SER A 67 1.77 -1.12 10.56
N GLY A 68 0.72 -0.32 10.35
CA GLY A 68 0.86 1.11 10.51
C GLY A 68 -0.34 1.90 10.03
N THR A 69 -0.17 3.22 10.04
CA THR A 69 -1.17 4.17 9.55
C THR A 69 -0.47 5.26 8.76
N ALA A 70 -1.18 5.82 7.78
CA ALA A 70 -0.72 6.93 6.95
C ALA A 70 -1.90 7.84 6.61
N GLN A 71 -1.61 9.10 6.31
CA GLN A 71 -2.58 10.05 5.79
C GLN A 71 -2.18 10.43 4.36
N LEU A 72 -3.13 10.28 3.43
CA LEU A 72 -3.00 10.55 1.99
C LEU A 72 -3.38 11.98 1.65
#